data_AF-A0AAE4JIB9-F1
#
_entry.id   AF-A0AAE4JIB9-F1
#
_cell.length_a   1.000
_cell.length_b   1.000
_cell.length_c   1.000
_cell.angle_alpha   90.00
_cell.angle_beta   90.00
_cell.angle_gamma   90.00
#
_symmetry.space_group_name_H-M   'P 1'
#
loop_
_entity.id
_entity.type
_entity.pdbx_description
1 polymer ?
#
loop_
_entity_poly.entity_id
_entity_poly.type
_entity_poly.pdbx_seq_one_letter_code
_entity_poly.pdbx_strand_id
1 'polypeptide(L)'
;MDCPACGSPVTLEVGPDQPLSTSLSDAVLAAEEGECVEMTRDCWDCGWHETRQLRVASIDTTAGDETAVERAELIDEITDELASIESVGTLEETLAAIRRQRETDSARTDTDDATE
;
A
#
# COMPACT_ATOMS: atom_id res chain seq x y z
N MET A 1 -24.50 -2.24 19.80
CA MET A 1 -24.82 -3.43 20.62
C MET A 1 -25.18 -2.93 22.01
N ASP A 2 -26.09 -3.62 22.68
CA ASP A 2 -26.56 -3.23 24.01
C ASP A 2 -25.95 -4.15 25.08
N CYS A 3 -25.73 -3.58 26.26
CA CYS A 3 -25.19 -4.27 27.41
C CYS A 3 -26.21 -5.31 27.91
N PRO A 4 -25.81 -6.58 28.10
CA PRO A 4 -26.73 -7.61 28.56
C PRO A 4 -27.21 -7.40 30.01
N ALA A 5 -26.49 -6.60 30.80
CA ALA A 5 -26.82 -6.34 32.20
C ALA A 5 -27.83 -5.19 32.39
N CYS A 6 -27.74 -4.12 31.58
CA CYS A 6 -28.55 -2.91 31.78
C CYS A 6 -29.21 -2.34 30.52
N GLY A 7 -28.94 -2.90 29.33
CA GLY A 7 -29.50 -2.43 28.06
C GLY A 7 -28.87 -1.16 27.47
N SER A 8 -27.87 -0.59 28.13
CA SER A 8 -27.15 0.59 27.64
C SER A 8 -26.20 0.27 26.48
N PRO A 9 -25.81 1.25 25.65
CA PRO A 9 -24.79 1.06 24.63
C PRO A 9 -23.45 0.57 25.21
N VAL A 10 -22.73 -0.24 24.46
CA VAL A 10 -21.36 -0.69 24.80
C VAL A 10 -20.33 -0.15 23.81
N THR A 11 -19.14 0.15 24.31
CA THR A 11 -17.95 0.37 23.47
C THR A 11 -17.32 -0.97 23.08
N LEU A 12 -16.63 -0.98 21.95
CA LEU A 12 -15.95 -2.16 21.42
C LEU A 12 -14.53 -1.73 21.04
N GLU A 13 -13.55 -2.45 21.58
CA GLU A 13 -12.13 -2.26 21.32
C GLU A 13 -11.55 -3.57 20.76
N VAL A 14 -10.57 -3.47 19.86
CA VAL A 14 -9.98 -4.62 19.17
C VAL A 14 -8.49 -4.69 19.47
N GLY A 15 -8.10 -5.69 20.24
CA GLY A 15 -6.72 -6.02 20.60
C GLY A 15 -5.95 -4.92 21.37
N PRO A 16 -4.95 -5.29 22.17
CA PRO A 16 -4.01 -4.30 22.71
C PRO A 16 -3.00 -3.81 21.66
N ASP A 17 -2.77 -4.60 20.60
CA ASP A 17 -1.71 -4.36 19.60
C ASP A 17 -2.19 -3.61 18.35
N GLN A 18 -3.49 -3.29 18.27
CA GLN A 18 -4.05 -2.58 17.12
C GLN A 18 -4.34 -1.11 17.44
N PRO A 19 -4.25 -0.22 16.43
CA PRO A 19 -4.71 1.16 16.59
C PRO A 19 -6.16 1.23 17.07
N LEU A 20 -6.47 2.20 17.92
CA LEU A 20 -7.84 2.43 18.43
C LEU A 20 -8.87 2.72 17.32
N SER A 21 -8.40 3.14 16.14
CA SER A 21 -9.25 3.37 14.97
C SER A 21 -9.55 2.11 14.16
N THR A 22 -8.87 1.00 14.43
CA THR A 22 -9.03 -0.23 13.65
C THR A 22 -10.39 -0.83 13.89
N SER A 23 -11.11 -1.10 12.80
CA SER A 23 -12.39 -1.80 12.88
C SER A 23 -12.15 -3.29 13.13
N LEU A 24 -13.13 -3.97 13.74
CA LEU A 24 -13.07 -5.42 13.92
C LEU A 24 -12.94 -6.15 12.57
N SER A 25 -13.57 -5.65 11.52
CA SER A 25 -13.48 -6.26 10.19
C SER A 25 -12.06 -6.20 9.64
N ASP A 26 -11.42 -5.02 9.72
CA ASP A 26 -10.04 -4.85 9.26
C ASP A 26 -9.07 -5.72 10.06
N ALA A 27 -9.27 -5.78 11.38
CA ALA A 27 -8.50 -6.64 12.27
C ALA A 27 -8.58 -8.12 11.88
N VAL A 28 -9.78 -8.60 11.52
CA VAL A 28 -10.00 -9.99 11.12
C VAL A 28 -9.43 -10.26 9.73
N LEU A 29 -9.53 -9.32 8.79
CA LEU A 29 -8.98 -9.47 7.44
C LEU A 29 -7.45 -9.40 7.42
N ALA A 30 -6.83 -8.69 8.37
CA ALA A 30 -5.38 -8.62 8.50
C ALA A 30 -4.77 -9.81 9.27
N ALA A 31 -5.58 -10.60 9.98
CA ALA A 31 -5.10 -11.70 10.80
C ALA A 31 -4.69 -12.91 9.96
N GLU A 32 -3.61 -13.57 10.35
CA GLU A 32 -3.09 -14.77 9.74
C GLU A 32 -3.95 -16.02 10.05
N GLU A 33 -3.77 -17.08 9.28
CA GLU A 33 -4.44 -18.35 9.55
C GLU A 33 -4.05 -18.88 10.93
N GLY A 34 -5.05 -19.11 11.77
CA GLY A 34 -4.89 -19.58 13.14
C GLY A 34 -4.65 -18.48 14.16
N GLU A 35 -4.49 -17.22 13.74
CA GLU A 35 -4.33 -16.06 14.63
C GLU A 35 -5.63 -15.74 15.38
N CYS A 36 -5.49 -15.20 16.59
CA CYS A 36 -6.59 -14.79 17.45
C CYS A 36 -6.67 -13.26 17.54
N VAL A 37 -7.79 -12.70 17.12
CA VAL A 37 -8.14 -11.30 17.35
C VAL A 37 -8.87 -11.19 18.69
N GLU A 38 -8.29 -10.46 19.65
CA GLU A 38 -8.97 -10.13 20.90
C GLU A 38 -9.92 -8.96 20.71
N MET A 39 -11.09 -9.04 21.34
CA MET A 39 -12.08 -7.97 21.33
C MET A 39 -12.65 -7.78 22.73
N THR A 40 -12.65 -6.54 23.16
CA THR A 40 -13.14 -6.13 24.47
C THR A 40 -14.40 -5.29 24.30
N ARG A 41 -15.39 -5.53 25.15
CA ARG A 41 -16.62 -4.74 25.21
C ARG A 41 -16.86 -4.23 26.61
N ASP A 42 -17.15 -2.94 26.71
CA ASP A 42 -17.35 -2.24 27.97
C ASP A 42 -18.67 -1.48 28.00
N CYS A 43 -19.39 -1.62 29.10
CA CYS A 43 -20.53 -0.80 29.42
C CYS A 43 -20.16 0.23 30.49
N TRP A 44 -20.08 1.49 30.09
CA TRP A 44 -19.72 2.59 30.98
C TRP A 44 -20.80 2.91 32.03
N ASP A 45 -22.04 2.51 31.81
CA ASP A 45 -23.15 2.81 32.72
C ASP A 45 -23.22 1.87 33.93
N CYS A 46 -22.92 0.58 33.75
CA CYS A 46 -23.02 -0.42 34.82
C CYS A 46 -21.70 -1.14 35.14
N GLY A 47 -20.62 -0.83 34.42
CA GLY A 47 -19.29 -1.43 34.61
C GLY A 47 -19.17 -2.86 34.11
N TRP A 48 -20.14 -3.34 33.31
CA TRP A 48 -20.02 -4.65 32.67
C TRP A 48 -18.88 -4.65 31.65
N HIS A 49 -18.07 -5.69 31.67
CA HIS A 49 -16.90 -5.88 30.82
C HIS A 49 -16.85 -7.32 30.31
N GLU A 50 -16.49 -7.48 29.03
CA GLU A 50 -16.31 -8.79 28.42
C GLU A 50 -15.19 -8.77 27.39
N THR A 51 -14.24 -9.69 27.55
CA THR A 51 -13.21 -9.99 26.57
C THR A 51 -13.55 -11.28 25.83
N ARG A 52 -13.45 -11.27 24.50
CA ARG A 52 -13.58 -12.45 23.65
C ARG A 52 -12.40 -12.55 22.71
N GLN A 53 -12.09 -13.77 22.29
CA GLN A 53 -11.12 -14.02 21.23
C GLN A 53 -11.81 -14.64 20.05
N LEU A 54 -11.50 -14.12 18.86
CA LEU A 54 -11.96 -14.63 17.59
C LEU A 54 -10.75 -15.23 16.86
N ARG A 55 -10.77 -16.54 16.66
CA ARG A 55 -9.72 -17.23 15.91
C ARG A 55 -10.08 -17.29 14.44
N VAL A 56 -9.20 -16.78 13.58
CA VAL A 56 -9.36 -16.91 12.14
C VAL A 56 -8.91 -18.31 11.73
N ALA A 57 -9.87 -19.17 11.35
CA ALA A 57 -9.56 -20.54 10.97
C ALA A 57 -9.03 -20.63 9.53
N SER A 58 -9.64 -19.88 8.61
CA SER A 58 -9.24 -19.74 7.22
C SER A 58 -10.04 -18.59 6.62
N ILE A 59 -9.42 -17.80 5.72
CA ILE A 59 -10.14 -16.84 4.87
C ILE A 59 -9.95 -17.34 3.44
N ASP A 60 -11.06 -17.64 2.76
CA ASP A 60 -10.99 -17.94 1.34
C ASP A 60 -10.79 -16.63 0.57
N THR A 61 -9.55 -16.39 0.17
CA THR A 61 -9.16 -15.23 -0.63
C THR A 61 -9.30 -15.48 -2.13
N THR A 62 -9.60 -16.72 -2.53
CA THR A 62 -9.73 -17.12 -3.94
C THR A 62 -11.15 -16.88 -4.48
N ALA A 63 -12.13 -16.77 -3.60
CA ALA A 63 -13.48 -16.28 -3.92
C ALA A 63 -13.51 -14.74 -4.06
N GLY A 64 -12.63 -14.20 -4.90
CA GLY A 64 -12.63 -12.79 -5.31
C GLY A 64 -13.32 -12.60 -6.66
N ASP A 65 -13.67 -11.36 -7.02
CA ASP A 65 -13.95 -11.03 -8.42
C ASP A 65 -12.65 -11.26 -9.21
N GLU A 66 -12.63 -12.32 -10.03
CA GLU A 66 -11.49 -12.69 -10.88
C GLU A 66 -11.00 -11.47 -11.68
N THR A 67 -11.92 -10.64 -12.16
CA THR A 67 -11.61 -9.40 -12.88
C THR A 67 -10.85 -8.40 -12.01
N ALA A 68 -11.15 -8.32 -10.72
CA ALA A 68 -10.47 -7.41 -9.80
C ALA A 68 -9.05 -7.88 -9.49
N VAL A 69 -8.85 -9.20 -9.38
CA VAL A 69 -7.52 -9.82 -9.20
C VAL A 69 -6.65 -9.58 -10.43
N GLU A 70 -7.15 -9.92 -11.62
CA GLU A 70 -6.44 -9.69 -12.89
C GLU A 70 -6.06 -8.20 -13.07
N ARG A 71 -6.96 -7.29 -12.67
CA ARG A 71 -6.68 -5.85 -12.72
C ARG A 71 -5.60 -5.41 -11.75
N ALA A 72 -5.52 -6.01 -10.56
CA ALA A 72 -4.48 -5.69 -9.59
C ALA A 72 -3.10 -6.15 -10.10
N GLU A 73 -3.02 -7.37 -10.64
CA GLU A 73 -1.81 -7.91 -11.26
C GLU A 73 -1.30 -7.02 -12.41
N LEU A 74 -2.22 -6.57 -13.28
CA LEU A 74 -1.88 -5.63 -14.37
C LEU A 74 -1.38 -4.27 -13.85
N ILE A 75 -1.91 -3.77 -12.73
CA ILE A 75 -1.47 -2.50 -12.14
C ILE A 75 -0.06 -2.63 -11.55
N ASP A 76 0.24 -3.76 -10.90
CA ASP A 76 1.58 -4.03 -10.37
C ASP A 76 2.60 -4.12 -11.50
N GLU A 77 2.28 -4.84 -12.59
CA GLU A 77 3.13 -4.92 -13.79
C GLU A 77 3.40 -3.52 -14.37
N ILE A 78 2.37 -2.69 -14.54
CA ILE A 78 2.53 -1.32 -15.02
C ILE A 78 3.39 -0.49 -14.07
N THR A 79 3.24 -0.67 -12.76
CA THR A 79 4.01 0.08 -11.75
C THR A 79 5.48 -0.29 -11.79
N ASP A 80 5.81 -1.58 -11.94
CA ASP A 80 7.18 -2.05 -12.12
C ASP A 80 7.78 -1.56 -13.43
N GLU A 81 7.02 -1.60 -14.53
CA GLU A 81 7.46 -1.04 -15.81
C GLU A 81 7.73 0.46 -15.71
N LEU A 82 6.84 1.22 -15.07
CA LEU A 82 7.03 2.65 -14.82
C LEU A 82 8.28 2.93 -13.98
N ALA A 83 8.57 2.10 -12.98
CA ALA A 83 9.78 2.21 -12.18
C ALA A 83 11.04 1.88 -12.99
N SER A 84 10.93 1.01 -14.00
CA SER A 84 12.04 0.63 -14.89
C SER A 84 12.36 1.66 -15.96
N ILE A 85 11.41 2.53 -16.32
CA ILE A 85 11.64 3.61 -17.28
C ILE A 85 12.59 4.62 -16.61
N GLU A 86 13.88 4.54 -16.93
CA GLU A 86 14.85 5.60 -16.62
C GLU A 86 14.29 6.92 -17.16
N SER A 87 14.05 7.84 -16.23
CA SER A 87 13.40 9.15 -16.44
C SER A 87 13.61 9.70 -17.85
N VAL A 88 12.50 9.94 -18.56
CA VAL A 88 12.51 10.54 -19.90
C VAL A 88 13.35 11.82 -19.92
N GLY A 89 13.33 12.60 -18.83
CA GLY A 89 14.16 13.80 -18.68
C GLY A 89 15.66 13.50 -18.73
N THR A 90 16.10 12.38 -18.17
CA THR A 90 17.51 11.95 -18.20
C THR A 90 17.95 11.53 -19.61
N LEU A 91 17.06 10.88 -20.37
CA LEU A 91 17.28 10.57 -21.78
C LEU A 91 17.33 11.84 -22.65
N GLU A 92 16.44 12.79 -22.42
CA GLU A 92 16.42 14.09 -23.11
C GLU A 92 17.66 14.93 -22.81
N GLU A 93 18.10 14.99 -21.55
CA GLU A 93 19.35 15.65 -21.15
C GLU A 93 20.57 15.02 -21.82
N THR A 94 20.62 13.68 -21.85
CA THR A 94 21.70 12.94 -22.51
C THR A 94 21.73 13.24 -24.01
N LEU A 95 20.57 13.28 -24.66
CA LEU A 95 20.46 13.60 -26.08
C LEU A 95 20.87 15.06 -26.36
N ALA A 96 20.45 16.00 -25.52
CA ALA A 96 20.87 17.39 -25.60
C ALA A 96 22.38 17.58 -25.40
N ALA A 97 22.99 16.80 -24.50
CA ALA A 97 24.44 16.78 -24.29
C ALA A 97 25.19 16.25 -25.52
N ILE A 98 24.70 15.15 -26.13
CA ILE A 98 25.29 14.59 -27.37
C ILE A 98 25.23 15.60 -28.52
N ARG A 99 24.10 16.31 -28.68
CA ARG A 99 23.96 17.36 -29.72
C ARG A 99 24.96 18.50 -29.52
N ARG A 100 25.08 19.02 -28.29
CA ARG A 100 26.06 20.07 -27.95
C ARG A 100 27.50 19.62 -28.19
N GLN A 101 27.83 18.38 -27.86
CA GLN A 101 29.17 17.84 -28.10
C GLN A 101 29.50 17.82 -29.60
N ARG A 102 28.57 17.36 -30.45
CA ARG A 102 28.75 17.35 -31.92
C ARG A 102 28.92 18.74 -32.50
N GLU A 103 28.14 19.72 -32.05
CA GLU A 103 28.30 21.11 -32.49
C GLU A 103 29.68 21.67 -32.13
N THR A 104 30.16 21.35 -30.92
CA THR A 104 31.48 21.80 -30.44
C THR A 104 32.62 21.11 -31.18
N ASP A 105 32.51 19.80 -31.44
CA ASP A 105 33.53 19.04 -32.18
C ASP A 105 33.60 19.48 -33.65
N SER A 106 32.45 19.74 -34.30
CA SER A 106 32.42 20.29 -35.66
C SER A 106 33.03 21.70 -35.74
N ALA A 107 32.70 22.59 -34.80
CA ALA A 107 33.27 23.95 -34.78
C ALA A 107 34.79 23.95 -34.55
N ARG A 108 35.32 22.95 -33.86
CA ARG A 108 36.76 22.77 -33.63
C ARG A 108 37.49 22.34 -34.91
N THR A 109 36.91 21.43 -35.69
CA THR A 109 37.48 21.02 -36.99
C THR A 109 37.50 22.13 -38.03
N ASP A 110 36.51 23.02 -38.05
CA ASP A 110 36.48 24.15 -39.00
C ASP A 110 37.52 25.24 -38.68
N THR A 111 37.98 25.31 -37.42
CA THR A 111 38.96 26.31 -36.98
C THR A 111 40.40 25.86 -37.23
N ASP A 112 40.67 24.55 -37.18
CA ASP A 112 42.02 23.99 -37.39
C ASP A 112 42.41 23.87 -38.89
N ASP A 113 41.46 23.95 -39.82
CA ASP A 113 41.71 23.88 -41.29
C ASP A 113 42.05 25.25 -41.94
N ALA A 114 42.13 26.32 -41.14
CA ALA A 114 42.38 27.69 -41.63
C ALA A 114 43.85 28.14 -41.51
N THR A 115 44.80 27.22 -41.24
CA THR A 115 46.21 27.57 -41.01
C THR A 115 47.20 26.68 -41.76
N GLU A 116 47.24 26.76 -43.10
CA GLU A 116 48.47 26.51 -43.92
C GLU A 116 48.53 27.44 -45.14
#